data_AF-A0A1V5N0F9-F1
#
_entry.id   AF-A0A1V5N0F9-F1
#
_cell.length_a   1.000
_cell.length_b   1.000
_cell.length_c   1.000
_cell.angle_alpha   90.00
_cell.angle_beta   90.00
_cell.angle_gamma   90.00
#
_symmetry.space_group_name_H-M   'P 1'
#
loop_
_entity.id
_entity.type
_entity.pdbx_description
1 polymer ?
#
loop_
_entity_poly.entity_id
_entity_poly.type
_entity_poly.pdbx_seq_one_letter_code
_entity_poly.pdbx_strand_id
1 'polypeptide(L)'
;MNCTDERGSRWFLGSGLSLVFLLWAGFGCGGGGYSGSSDNATESAGGGDGGAAYTIVLAQYTQIGSDYQAQELMLHAKKVLKTEDIWLLNEKNGLYVNYGHFSSQTGAIEREFERVKKIYYDQIQAGPYQFCFIREIPRSSAPPAPPEWNLLQNRCAATLEIGCYFNVPEENYFSRKEDAIQAVKSLRQAGEQAFYIHGNFESRIYIGCVSKAADAEKKLKTLQQKNPYRYENGGLVYSVIHNQNNQRIRIPNPSVIRYVEDIRRDLSF
;
A
#
# COMPACT_ATOMS: atom_id res chain seq x y z
N MET A 1 26.45 -36.73 -30.66
CA MET A 1 26.01 -37.96 -31.37
C MET A 1 25.26 -38.83 -30.38
N ASN A 2 24.19 -39.47 -30.87
CA ASN A 2 23.21 -40.33 -30.19
C ASN A 2 22.02 -39.67 -29.51
N CYS A 3 21.00 -39.48 -30.36
CA CYS A 3 19.58 -39.67 -30.14
C CYS A 3 19.26 -40.94 -29.31
N THR A 4 18.13 -40.97 -28.59
CA THR A 4 16.91 -41.66 -29.05
C THR A 4 15.69 -41.38 -28.18
N ASP A 5 14.61 -41.09 -28.92
CA ASP A 5 13.17 -41.12 -28.64
C ASP A 5 12.69 -42.55 -28.30
N GLU A 6 11.78 -42.73 -27.35
CA GLU A 6 10.82 -43.86 -27.41
C GLU A 6 9.44 -43.47 -26.86
N ARG A 7 8.46 -43.74 -27.73
CA ARG A 7 7.02 -43.55 -27.60
C ARG A 7 6.37 -44.73 -26.88
N GLY A 8 5.26 -44.47 -26.19
CA GLY A 8 4.28 -45.48 -25.80
C GLY A 8 2.85 -44.95 -25.99
N SER A 9 2.17 -45.45 -27.03
CA SER A 9 0.85 -45.02 -27.50
C SER A 9 -0.31 -45.80 -26.86
N ARG A 10 -1.46 -45.10 -26.67
CA ARG A 10 -2.88 -45.51 -26.86
C ARG A 10 -3.42 -46.76 -26.09
N TRP A 11 -4.64 -46.78 -25.55
CA TRP A 11 -5.93 -46.69 -26.26
C TRP A 11 -7.17 -46.64 -25.30
N PHE A 12 -8.27 -46.10 -25.86
CA PHE A 12 -9.68 -46.52 -25.75
C PHE A 12 -10.65 -46.05 -24.63
N LEU A 13 -11.61 -45.21 -25.10
CA LEU A 13 -13.09 -45.23 -24.97
C LEU A 13 -13.76 -45.54 -23.62
N GLY A 14 -14.62 -44.61 -23.20
CA GLY A 14 -15.65 -44.82 -22.19
C GLY A 14 -16.66 -43.68 -22.17
N SER A 15 -17.71 -43.85 -22.98
CA SER A 15 -18.94 -43.05 -23.09
C SER A 15 -19.64 -42.77 -21.76
N GLY A 16 -20.19 -41.54 -21.60
CA GLY A 16 -21.04 -41.19 -20.45
C GLY A 16 -21.66 -39.80 -20.53
N LEU A 17 -22.31 -39.46 -21.66
CA LEU A 17 -23.18 -38.29 -21.77
C LEU A 17 -24.57 -38.67 -21.24
N SER A 18 -25.05 -37.99 -20.21
CA SER A 18 -26.48 -37.91 -19.90
C SER A 18 -26.83 -36.50 -19.45
N LEU A 19 -27.40 -35.76 -20.41
CA LEU A 19 -28.25 -34.60 -20.19
C LEU A 19 -29.45 -35.03 -19.33
N VAL A 20 -29.75 -34.26 -18.29
CA VAL A 20 -31.11 -34.19 -17.73
C VAL A 20 -31.53 -32.73 -17.70
N PHE A 21 -32.42 -32.40 -18.64
CA PHE A 21 -33.31 -31.26 -18.58
C PHE A 21 -34.47 -31.62 -17.64
N LEU A 22 -34.80 -30.77 -16.67
CA LEU A 22 -36.15 -30.67 -16.12
C LEU A 22 -36.44 -29.21 -15.77
N LEU A 23 -37.21 -28.57 -16.67
CA LEU A 23 -38.04 -27.41 -16.40
C LEU A 23 -39.20 -27.84 -15.51
N TRP A 24 -39.56 -27.03 -14.51
CA TRP A 24 -40.96 -26.85 -14.13
C TRP A 24 -41.19 -25.45 -13.57
N ALA A 25 -42.19 -24.78 -14.13
CA ALA A 25 -42.70 -23.49 -13.72
C ALA A 25 -43.80 -23.67 -12.66
N GLY A 26 -43.89 -22.75 -11.71
CA GLY A 26 -45.00 -22.63 -10.77
C GLY A 26 -45.22 -21.16 -10.42
N PHE A 27 -46.31 -20.60 -10.93
CA PHE A 27 -46.86 -19.28 -10.60
C PHE A 27 -47.31 -19.22 -9.13
N GLY A 28 -47.11 -18.07 -8.49
CA GLY A 28 -47.70 -17.72 -7.21
C GLY A 28 -47.63 -16.22 -6.95
N CYS A 29 -48.73 -15.53 -7.22
CA CYS A 29 -48.98 -14.11 -6.97
C CYS A 29 -49.17 -13.86 -5.46
N GLY A 30 -48.61 -12.77 -4.92
CA GLY A 30 -48.87 -12.32 -3.55
C GLY A 30 -48.09 -11.05 -3.22
N GLY A 31 -48.71 -9.89 -3.44
CA GLY A 31 -48.15 -8.58 -3.12
C GLY A 31 -48.18 -8.24 -1.63
N GLY A 32 -47.25 -7.39 -1.23
CA GLY A 32 -47.18 -6.78 0.10
C GLY A 32 -46.07 -5.74 0.10
N GLY A 33 -46.44 -4.48 -0.11
CA GLY A 33 -45.49 -3.37 -0.14
C GLY A 33 -44.83 -3.14 1.21
N TYR A 34 -43.52 -2.93 1.18
CA TYR A 34 -42.82 -2.11 2.15
C TYR A 34 -41.95 -1.12 1.38
N SER A 35 -42.32 0.15 1.47
CA SER A 35 -41.46 1.28 1.14
C SER A 35 -40.28 1.29 2.12
N GLY A 36 -39.08 1.08 1.62
CA GLY A 36 -37.84 1.30 2.35
C GLY A 36 -36.80 1.80 1.37
N SER A 37 -36.36 3.03 1.56
CA SER A 37 -35.34 3.73 0.77
C SER A 37 -34.24 2.80 0.28
N SER A 38 -34.11 2.74 -1.04
CA SER A 38 -32.95 2.19 -1.73
C SER A 38 -31.76 3.15 -1.57
N ASP A 39 -31.11 3.10 -0.41
CA ASP A 39 -29.77 3.66 -0.28
C ASP A 39 -28.79 2.60 -0.81
N ASN A 40 -28.63 2.61 -2.15
CA ASN A 40 -27.49 2.01 -2.82
C ASN A 40 -26.23 2.77 -2.38
N ALA A 41 -25.69 2.44 -1.21
CA ALA A 41 -24.35 2.82 -0.82
C ALA A 41 -23.39 1.71 -1.24
N THR A 42 -23.04 1.71 -2.52
CA THR A 42 -21.75 1.16 -2.95
C THR A 42 -20.68 2.10 -2.41
N GLU A 43 -20.32 1.99 -1.13
CA GLU A 43 -19.12 2.64 -0.59
C GLU A 43 -17.90 1.88 -1.12
N SER A 44 -17.51 2.28 -2.34
CA SER A 44 -16.15 2.11 -2.83
C SER A 44 -15.41 3.40 -2.46
N ALA A 45 -14.48 3.31 -1.51
CA ALA A 45 -13.56 4.38 -1.16
C ALA A 45 -12.17 3.73 -1.06
N GLY A 46 -11.17 4.06 -1.88
CA GLY A 46 -10.84 5.39 -2.38
C GLY A 46 -10.08 6.11 -1.27
N GLY A 47 -8.76 6.22 -1.43
CA GLY A 47 -7.81 6.74 -0.43
C GLY A 47 -8.23 8.06 0.24
N GLY A 48 -7.91 8.15 1.53
CA GLY A 48 -8.25 9.28 2.40
C GLY A 48 -8.05 8.92 3.87
N ASP A 49 -7.09 9.56 4.55
CA ASP A 49 -6.81 9.45 6.01
C ASP A 49 -7.93 10.06 6.89
N GLY A 50 -9.19 9.87 6.51
CA GLY A 50 -10.37 10.39 7.16
C GLY A 50 -11.62 9.59 6.79
N GLY A 51 -11.79 8.41 7.38
CA GLY A 51 -13.08 7.70 7.27
C GLY A 51 -13.10 6.29 7.84
N ALA A 52 -12.03 5.51 7.64
CA ALA A 52 -12.01 4.11 8.06
C ALA A 52 -11.14 3.88 9.30
N ALA A 53 -11.74 3.26 10.31
CA ALA A 53 -11.09 2.89 11.57
C ALA A 53 -10.93 1.36 11.71
N TYR A 54 -11.65 0.57 10.91
CA TYR A 54 -11.73 -0.88 11.04
C TYR A 54 -11.56 -1.58 9.69
N THR A 55 -11.09 -2.82 9.74
CA THR A 55 -10.92 -3.72 8.60
C THR A 55 -11.19 -5.17 9.00
N ILE A 56 -11.42 -6.03 8.02
CA ILE A 56 -11.51 -7.47 8.21
C ILE A 56 -10.17 -8.08 7.85
N VAL A 57 -9.51 -8.73 8.81
CA VAL A 57 -8.31 -9.55 8.54
C VAL A 57 -8.76 -10.86 7.92
N LEU A 58 -8.15 -11.22 6.79
CA LEU A 58 -8.31 -12.52 6.13
C LEU A 58 -7.24 -13.53 6.57
N ALA A 59 -6.04 -13.05 6.89
CA ALA A 59 -4.97 -13.88 7.44
C ALA A 59 -3.91 -13.03 8.14
N GLN A 60 -3.18 -13.68 9.06
CA GLN A 60 -1.96 -13.18 9.68
C GLN A 60 -0.85 -14.21 9.50
N TYR A 61 0.29 -13.75 9.00
CA TYR A 61 1.50 -14.54 8.84
C TYR A 61 2.58 -14.01 9.79
N THR A 62 2.95 -14.82 10.80
CA THR A 62 3.95 -14.43 11.80
C THR A 62 5.36 -14.94 11.47
N GLN A 63 5.48 -15.83 10.48
CA GLN A 63 6.74 -16.46 10.10
C GLN A 63 7.49 -15.60 9.08
N ILE A 64 8.80 -15.46 9.28
CA ILE A 64 9.70 -14.81 8.33
C ILE A 64 9.63 -15.52 6.97
N GLY A 65 9.55 -14.75 5.87
CA GLY A 65 9.50 -15.29 4.50
C GLY A 65 8.12 -15.76 4.05
N SER A 66 7.05 -15.33 4.72
CA SER A 66 5.66 -15.64 4.33
C SER A 66 5.08 -14.68 3.28
N ASP A 67 5.91 -13.80 2.71
CA ASP A 67 5.49 -12.73 1.81
C ASP A 67 4.80 -13.28 0.55
N TYR A 68 5.35 -14.34 -0.03
CA TYR A 68 4.78 -14.99 -1.20
C TYR A 68 3.38 -15.55 -0.90
N GLN A 69 3.21 -16.24 0.23
CA GLN A 69 1.92 -16.81 0.63
C GLN A 69 0.88 -15.72 0.90
N ALA A 70 1.28 -14.61 1.52
CA ALA A 70 0.39 -13.48 1.78
C ALA A 70 -0.03 -12.78 0.48
N GLN A 71 0.90 -12.61 -0.48
CA GLN A 71 0.61 -12.05 -1.79
C GLN A 71 -0.34 -12.95 -2.61
N GLU A 72 -0.06 -14.26 -2.64
CA GLU A 72 -0.94 -15.25 -3.29
C GLU A 72 -2.36 -15.20 -2.71
N LEU A 73 -2.47 -15.16 -1.37
CA LEU A 73 -3.76 -15.04 -0.70
C LEU A 73 -4.46 -13.72 -1.05
N MET A 74 -3.75 -12.59 -1.04
CA MET A 74 -4.32 -11.30 -1.43
C MET A 74 -4.87 -11.35 -2.86
N LEU A 75 -4.07 -11.83 -3.83
CA LEU A 75 -4.49 -11.93 -5.24
C LEU A 75 -5.66 -12.91 -5.43
N HIS A 76 -5.66 -14.02 -4.72
CA HIS A 76 -6.75 -14.98 -4.75
C HIS A 76 -8.03 -14.38 -4.15
N ALA A 77 -7.94 -13.74 -2.98
CA ALA A 77 -9.06 -13.11 -2.32
C ALA A 77 -9.67 -11.98 -3.17
N LYS A 78 -8.85 -11.22 -3.91
CA LYS A 78 -9.35 -10.17 -4.83
C LYS A 78 -10.25 -10.76 -5.91
N LYS A 79 -9.85 -11.89 -6.48
CA LYS A 79 -10.63 -12.62 -7.49
C LYS A 79 -11.92 -13.19 -6.91
N VAL A 80 -11.86 -13.81 -5.73
CA VAL A 80 -13.01 -14.46 -5.08
C VAL A 80 -14.03 -13.45 -4.57
N LEU A 81 -13.58 -12.41 -3.86
CA LEU A 81 -14.42 -11.36 -3.30
C LEU A 81 -14.82 -10.30 -4.33
N LYS A 82 -14.23 -10.35 -5.54
CA LYS A 82 -14.49 -9.42 -6.67
C LYS A 82 -14.29 -7.96 -6.27
N THR A 83 -13.19 -7.69 -5.57
CA THR A 83 -12.85 -6.37 -5.05
C THR A 83 -11.34 -6.14 -5.13
N GLU A 84 -10.95 -4.89 -5.37
CA GLU A 84 -9.56 -4.45 -5.29
C GLU A 84 -9.15 -3.99 -3.88
N ASP A 85 -10.13 -3.86 -2.98
CA ASP A 85 -9.95 -3.35 -1.62
C ASP A 85 -9.41 -4.44 -0.67
N ILE A 86 -8.34 -5.11 -1.09
CA ILE A 86 -7.58 -6.08 -0.30
C ILE A 86 -6.11 -5.68 -0.35
N TRP A 87 -5.48 -5.60 0.82
CA TRP A 87 -4.13 -5.09 0.94
C TRP A 87 -3.33 -5.80 2.03
N LEU A 88 -2.01 -5.72 1.89
CA LEU A 88 -1.08 -6.20 2.90
C LEU A 88 -0.75 -5.11 3.89
N LEU A 89 -0.62 -5.49 5.17
CA LEU A 89 -0.05 -4.62 6.19
C LEU A 89 0.99 -5.40 6.99
N ASN A 90 2.23 -4.92 6.98
CA ASN A 90 3.29 -5.50 7.81
C ASN A 90 3.37 -4.75 9.13
N GLU A 91 3.30 -5.48 10.24
CA GLU A 91 3.50 -4.96 11.58
C GLU A 91 4.53 -5.80 12.34
N LYS A 92 4.98 -5.31 13.50
CA LYS A 92 5.97 -5.99 14.34
C LYS A 92 5.63 -7.45 14.68
N ASN A 93 4.34 -7.79 14.71
CA ASN A 93 3.84 -9.12 15.06
C ASN A 93 3.36 -9.94 13.85
N GLY A 94 3.64 -9.51 12.61
CA GLY A 94 3.38 -10.29 11.41
C GLY A 94 2.86 -9.48 10.23
N LEU A 95 2.71 -10.17 9.10
CA LEU A 95 2.13 -9.67 7.86
C LEU A 95 0.64 -10.04 7.80
N TYR A 96 -0.22 -9.04 7.64
CA TYR A 96 -1.67 -9.18 7.61
C TYR A 96 -2.19 -9.00 6.19
N VAL A 97 -3.15 -9.83 5.81
CA VAL A 97 -3.98 -9.64 4.60
C VAL A 97 -5.32 -9.06 5.06
N ASN A 98 -5.62 -7.84 4.67
CA ASN A 98 -6.78 -7.07 5.14
C ASN A 98 -7.78 -6.85 4.00
N TYR A 99 -9.05 -6.69 4.36
CA TYR A 99 -10.15 -6.44 3.44
C TYR A 99 -11.10 -5.39 4.02
N GLY A 100 -11.43 -4.40 3.20
CA GLY A 100 -12.50 -3.44 3.48
C GLY A 100 -12.10 -2.34 4.47
N HIS A 101 -12.44 -1.11 4.13
CA HIS A 101 -12.25 0.07 4.96
C HIS A 101 -13.58 0.50 5.61
N PHE A 102 -13.71 0.33 6.93
CA PHE A 102 -14.98 0.58 7.64
C PHE A 102 -14.83 1.64 8.72
N SER A 103 -15.82 2.51 8.86
CA SER A 103 -15.84 3.61 9.85
C SER A 103 -16.19 3.18 11.27
N SER A 104 -16.88 2.04 11.43
CA SER A 104 -17.38 1.52 12.70
C SER A 104 -17.13 0.02 12.81
N GLN A 105 -16.94 -0.47 14.04
CA GLN A 105 -16.84 -1.90 14.36
C GLN A 105 -18.20 -2.64 14.28
N THR A 106 -19.30 -1.91 14.11
CA THR A 106 -20.67 -2.46 14.09
C THR A 106 -21.41 -2.07 12.81
N GLY A 107 -22.46 -2.82 12.47
CA GLY A 107 -23.35 -2.52 11.35
C GLY A 107 -22.81 -3.00 10.01
N ALA A 108 -22.17 -2.12 9.23
CA ALA A 108 -21.72 -2.45 7.87
C ALA A 108 -20.64 -3.54 7.88
N ILE A 109 -19.64 -3.39 8.75
CA ILE A 109 -18.55 -4.35 8.86
C ILE A 109 -19.02 -5.73 9.36
N GLU A 110 -20.03 -5.82 10.23
CA GLU A 110 -20.52 -7.11 10.74
C GLU A 110 -21.25 -7.91 9.65
N ARG A 111 -22.10 -7.22 8.87
CA ARG A 111 -22.76 -7.84 7.71
C ARG A 111 -21.74 -8.34 6.70
N GLU A 112 -20.74 -7.51 6.46
CA GLU A 112 -19.68 -7.81 5.49
C GLU A 112 -18.77 -8.92 6.00
N PHE A 113 -18.44 -8.92 7.28
CA PHE A 113 -17.69 -9.97 7.97
C PHE A 113 -18.40 -11.31 7.86
N GLU A 114 -19.71 -11.39 8.12
CA GLU A 114 -20.46 -12.63 7.99
C GLU A 114 -20.57 -13.13 6.53
N ARG A 115 -20.64 -12.21 5.57
CA ARG A 115 -20.57 -12.54 4.13
C ARG A 115 -19.21 -13.12 3.75
N VAL A 116 -18.14 -12.42 4.11
CA VAL A 116 -16.76 -12.80 3.83
C VAL A 116 -16.43 -14.10 4.51
N LYS A 117 -16.82 -14.29 5.77
CA LYS A 117 -16.57 -15.51 6.55
C LYS A 117 -17.11 -16.75 5.85
N LYS A 118 -18.34 -16.70 5.30
CA LYS A 118 -18.91 -17.81 4.51
C LYS A 118 -18.07 -18.11 3.27
N ILE A 119 -17.77 -17.08 2.48
CA ILE A 119 -16.94 -17.22 1.26
C ILE A 119 -15.53 -17.70 1.61
N TYR A 120 -15.00 -17.26 2.74
CA TYR A 120 -13.67 -17.56 3.20
C TYR A 120 -13.52 -19.06 3.48
N TYR A 121 -14.46 -19.66 4.22
CA TYR A 121 -14.46 -21.09 4.47
C TYR A 121 -14.67 -21.93 3.21
N ASP A 122 -15.48 -21.46 2.26
CA ASP A 122 -15.82 -22.25 1.08
C ASP A 122 -14.80 -22.14 -0.07
N GLN A 123 -14.17 -20.98 -0.24
CA GLN A 123 -13.46 -20.62 -1.48
C GLN A 123 -12.07 -20.02 -1.26
N ILE A 124 -11.78 -19.48 -0.08
CA ILE A 124 -10.47 -18.87 0.21
C ILE A 124 -9.58 -19.84 1.00
N GLN A 125 -10.17 -20.71 1.84
CA GLN A 125 -9.45 -21.70 2.63
C GLN A 125 -8.72 -22.73 1.76
N ALA A 126 -7.42 -22.49 1.56
CA ALA A 126 -6.47 -23.48 1.05
C ALA A 126 -5.12 -23.44 1.80
N GLY A 127 -5.11 -23.15 3.12
CA GLY A 127 -3.85 -23.09 3.88
C GLY A 127 -3.95 -23.02 5.42
N PRO A 128 -2.81 -23.21 6.13
CA PRO A 128 -2.75 -23.50 7.58
C PRO A 128 -2.94 -22.31 8.55
N TYR A 129 -3.25 -21.10 8.08
CA TYR A 129 -3.34 -19.90 8.93
C TYR A 129 -4.75 -19.29 8.84
N GLN A 130 -5.60 -19.70 9.79
CA GLN A 130 -7.05 -19.46 9.80
C GLN A 130 -7.45 -18.30 10.71
N PHE A 131 -7.54 -17.07 10.20
CA PHE A 131 -8.06 -15.97 11.01
C PHE A 131 -8.87 -15.00 10.16
N CYS A 132 -10.20 -15.11 10.24
CA CYS A 132 -11.11 -14.06 9.79
C CYS A 132 -11.63 -13.33 11.04
N PHE A 133 -11.20 -12.09 11.26
CA PHE A 133 -11.68 -11.26 12.37
C PHE A 133 -11.68 -9.79 12.01
N ILE A 134 -12.53 -9.03 12.70
CA ILE A 134 -12.55 -7.57 12.61
C ILE A 134 -11.44 -7.01 13.49
N ARG A 135 -10.71 -6.02 12.99
CA ARG A 135 -9.76 -5.26 13.79
C ARG A 135 -9.79 -3.79 13.46
N GLU A 136 -9.24 -3.00 14.37
CA GLU A 136 -8.89 -1.62 14.06
C GLU A 136 -7.76 -1.60 13.04
N ILE A 137 -7.94 -0.82 11.97
CA ILE A 137 -6.81 -0.44 11.13
C ILE A 137 -5.89 0.33 12.08
N PRO A 138 -4.64 -0.12 12.27
CA PRO A 138 -3.68 0.64 13.03
C PRO A 138 -3.62 2.00 12.35
N ARG A 139 -4.22 3.01 12.98
CA ARG A 139 -3.92 4.40 12.65
C ARG A 139 -2.44 4.42 12.76
N SER A 140 -1.75 4.60 11.63
CA SER A 140 -0.31 4.54 11.62
C SER A 140 0.12 5.54 12.67
N SER A 141 0.49 5.05 13.85
CA SER A 141 1.01 5.89 14.89
C SER A 141 2.36 6.21 14.30
N ALA A 142 2.43 7.36 13.61
CA ALA A 142 3.68 7.85 13.09
C ALA A 142 4.68 7.65 14.24
N PRO A 143 5.80 6.94 13.97
CA PRO A 143 6.70 6.58 15.04
C PRO A 143 6.98 7.83 15.87
N PRO A 144 7.03 7.73 17.21
CA PRO A 144 7.01 8.91 18.06
C PRO A 144 8.16 9.84 17.67
N ALA A 145 7.79 11.03 17.18
CA ALA A 145 8.71 12.08 16.78
C ALA A 145 8.17 13.43 17.25
N PRO A 146 9.04 14.38 17.61
CA PRO A 146 8.61 15.71 17.99
C PRO A 146 7.77 16.35 16.87
N PRO A 147 6.59 16.95 17.19
CA PRO A 147 5.69 17.52 16.18
C PRO A 147 6.36 18.57 15.28
N GLU A 148 7.33 19.32 15.81
CA GLU A 148 8.08 20.33 15.06
C GLU A 148 9.04 19.74 14.00
N TRP A 149 9.24 18.42 13.99
CA TRP A 149 9.98 17.74 12.91
C TRP A 149 9.10 17.48 11.70
N ASN A 150 7.77 17.53 11.82
CA ASN A 150 6.88 17.49 10.68
C ASN A 150 6.92 18.85 9.96
N LEU A 151 7.33 18.87 8.69
CA LEU A 151 7.48 20.12 7.94
C LEU A 151 6.18 20.93 7.88
N LEU A 152 5.02 20.26 7.84
CA LEU A 152 3.71 20.93 7.71
C LEU A 152 3.30 21.69 8.98
N GLN A 153 3.91 21.37 10.12
CA GLN A 153 3.73 22.08 11.40
C GLN A 153 4.59 23.35 11.49
N ASN A 154 5.44 23.61 10.49
CA ASN A 154 6.36 24.74 10.46
C ASN A 154 5.91 25.80 9.44
N ARG A 155 6.27 27.06 9.68
CA ARG A 155 5.97 28.20 8.78
C ARG A 155 7.03 28.36 7.68
N CYS A 156 7.37 27.26 7.01
CA CYS A 156 8.27 27.26 5.88
C CYS A 156 7.48 27.53 4.58
N ALA A 157 7.99 28.41 3.73
CA ALA A 157 7.48 28.60 2.37
C ALA A 157 8.20 27.67 1.37
N ALA A 158 9.48 27.39 1.61
CA ALA A 158 10.28 26.47 0.80
C ALA A 158 11.30 25.70 1.65
N THR A 159 11.71 24.54 1.14
CA THR A 159 12.68 23.61 1.74
C THR A 159 13.43 22.84 0.65
N LEU A 160 14.47 22.08 1.01
CA LEU A 160 15.19 21.20 0.10
C LEU A 160 14.81 19.74 0.38
N GLU A 161 14.20 19.06 -0.58
CA GLU A 161 13.97 17.61 -0.53
C GLU A 161 15.27 16.88 -0.83
N ILE A 162 15.71 16.05 0.11
CA ILE A 162 16.97 15.28 0.01
C ILE A 162 16.74 13.77 0.03
N GLY A 163 15.51 13.30 0.23
CA GLY A 163 15.26 11.88 0.14
C GLY A 163 13.81 11.46 0.31
N CYS A 164 13.58 10.20 0.00
CA CYS A 164 12.29 9.55 0.10
C CYS A 164 12.45 8.11 0.58
N TYR A 165 11.48 7.65 1.36
CA TYR A 165 11.38 6.29 1.87
C TYR A 165 10.06 5.68 1.44
N PHE A 166 10.08 4.47 0.91
CA PHE A 166 8.90 3.72 0.49
C PHE A 166 9.08 2.25 0.83
N ASN A 167 7.97 1.57 1.09
CA ASN A 167 8.02 0.13 1.38
C ASN A 167 8.45 -0.63 0.12
N VAL A 168 9.29 -1.64 0.29
CA VAL A 168 9.73 -2.56 -0.77
C VAL A 168 9.37 -3.97 -0.32
N PRO A 169 8.12 -4.42 -0.58
CA PRO A 169 7.65 -5.72 -0.13
C PRO A 169 8.51 -6.89 -0.62
N GLU A 170 9.07 -6.79 -1.82
CA GLU A 170 9.93 -7.81 -2.43
C GLU A 170 11.21 -8.06 -1.63
N GLU A 171 11.64 -7.05 -0.86
CA GLU A 171 12.84 -7.09 -0.02
C GLU A 171 12.48 -7.13 1.48
N ASN A 172 11.22 -7.43 1.81
CA ASN A 172 10.68 -7.41 3.18
C ASN A 172 10.95 -6.10 3.94
N TYR A 173 10.90 -4.96 3.24
CA TYR A 173 11.13 -3.64 3.81
C TYR A 173 9.82 -2.86 3.97
N PHE A 174 9.42 -2.59 5.22
CA PHE A 174 8.14 -1.93 5.54
C PHE A 174 8.26 -0.76 6.55
N SER A 175 9.49 -0.33 6.85
CA SER A 175 9.80 0.63 7.93
C SER A 175 9.93 2.08 7.44
N ARG A 176 9.26 2.45 6.33
CA ARG A 176 9.47 3.75 5.66
C ARG A 176 9.25 4.97 6.55
N LYS A 177 8.40 4.87 7.58
CA LYS A 177 8.10 6.01 8.47
C LYS A 177 9.16 6.13 9.55
N GLU A 178 9.52 5.01 10.16
CA GLU A 178 10.58 4.86 11.17
C GLU A 178 11.92 5.35 10.62
N ASP A 179 12.29 4.92 9.42
CA ASP A 179 13.59 5.26 8.83
C ASP A 179 13.65 6.71 8.37
N ALA A 180 12.54 7.27 7.88
CA ALA A 180 12.47 8.70 7.59
C ALA A 180 12.67 9.55 8.87
N ILE A 181 12.04 9.15 9.98
CA ILE A 181 12.22 9.81 11.28
C ILE A 181 13.66 9.64 11.79
N GLN A 182 14.24 8.45 11.65
CA GLN A 182 15.62 8.20 12.05
C GLN A 182 16.61 9.01 11.20
N ALA A 183 16.37 9.17 9.90
CA ALA A 183 17.17 10.04 9.04
C ALA A 183 17.10 11.51 9.48
N VAL A 184 15.89 12.03 9.75
CA VAL A 184 15.71 13.39 10.29
C VAL A 184 16.43 13.55 11.62
N LYS A 185 16.33 12.57 12.53
CA LYS A 185 17.03 12.58 13.81
C LYS A 185 18.54 12.70 13.62
N SER A 186 19.13 11.89 12.76
CA SER A 186 20.57 11.93 12.46
C SER A 186 21.01 13.28 11.88
N LEU A 187 20.23 13.84 10.96
CA LEU A 187 20.51 15.17 10.38
C LEU A 187 20.44 16.27 11.44
N ARG A 188 19.43 16.25 12.31
CA ARG A 188 19.31 17.23 13.41
C ARG A 188 20.43 17.10 14.43
N GLN A 189 20.89 15.88 14.71
CA GLN A 189 22.08 15.64 15.54
C GLN A 189 23.36 16.20 14.90
N ALA A 190 23.43 16.22 13.56
CA ALA A 190 24.51 16.87 12.82
C ALA A 190 24.36 18.40 12.73
N GLY A 191 23.34 18.99 13.36
CA GLY A 191 23.10 20.44 13.37
C GLY A 191 22.27 20.96 12.20
N GLU A 192 21.74 20.07 11.35
CA GLU A 192 20.90 20.48 10.23
C GLU A 192 19.45 20.72 10.66
N GLN A 193 18.81 21.69 10.03
CA GLN A 193 17.37 21.91 10.19
C GLN A 193 16.60 20.91 9.32
N ALA A 194 16.35 19.69 9.82
CA ALA A 194 15.71 18.62 9.05
C ALA A 194 14.25 18.36 9.46
N PHE A 195 13.45 17.90 8.50
CA PHE A 195 12.02 17.63 8.63
C PHE A 195 11.59 16.38 7.87
N TYR A 196 10.46 15.79 8.26
CA TYR A 196 9.78 14.74 7.50
C TYR A 196 8.37 15.18 7.08
N ILE A 197 7.84 14.51 6.05
CA ILE A 197 6.41 14.41 5.76
C ILE A 197 6.09 12.96 5.44
N HIS A 198 5.02 12.43 6.03
CA HIS A 198 4.47 11.12 5.65
C HIS A 198 3.30 11.31 4.71
N GLY A 199 3.39 10.74 3.51
CA GLY A 199 2.26 10.49 2.63
C GLY A 199 1.77 9.04 2.73
N ASN A 200 0.76 8.73 1.90
CA ASN A 200 0.10 7.42 1.87
C ASN A 200 1.06 6.29 1.48
N PHE A 201 1.92 6.51 0.47
CA PHE A 201 2.82 5.47 -0.05
C PHE A 201 4.30 5.71 0.28
N GLU A 202 4.66 6.94 0.63
CA GLU A 202 6.05 7.33 0.82
C GLU A 202 6.22 8.32 1.98
N SER A 203 7.44 8.39 2.52
CA SER A 203 7.86 9.36 3.53
C SER A 203 9.02 10.17 2.98
N ARG A 204 8.87 11.48 2.90
CA ARG A 204 9.90 12.36 2.34
C ARG A 204 10.65 13.07 3.45
N ILE A 205 11.94 13.29 3.23
CA ILE A 205 12.83 14.01 4.14
C ILE A 205 13.33 15.30 3.49
N TYR A 206 13.37 16.34 4.30
CA TYR A 206 13.66 17.70 3.86
C TYR A 206 14.68 18.35 4.80
N ILE A 207 15.45 19.30 4.28
CA ILE A 207 16.35 20.15 5.06
C ILE A 207 16.19 21.62 4.71
N GLY A 208 16.41 22.48 5.70
CA GLY A 208 16.27 23.92 5.61
C GLY A 208 14.81 24.39 5.59
N CYS A 209 14.58 25.56 6.14
CA CYS A 209 13.27 26.23 6.14
C CYS A 209 13.44 27.69 5.73
N VAL A 210 12.83 28.07 4.62
CA VAL A 210 12.79 29.47 4.18
C VAL A 210 11.38 29.99 4.31
N SER A 211 11.16 31.01 5.15
CA SER A 211 9.82 31.55 5.42
C SER A 211 9.24 32.41 4.30
N LYS A 212 10.05 32.86 3.33
CA LYS A 212 9.60 33.67 2.19
C LYS A 212 9.97 32.99 0.88
N ALA A 213 8.99 32.66 0.04
CA ALA A 213 9.22 31.97 -1.23
C ALA A 213 10.21 32.72 -2.15
N ALA A 214 10.16 34.05 -2.19
CA ALA A 214 11.09 34.88 -2.98
C ALA A 214 12.57 34.70 -2.60
N ASP A 215 12.87 34.26 -1.37
CA ASP A 215 14.24 34.02 -0.92
C ASP A 215 14.72 32.59 -1.16
N ALA A 216 13.82 31.68 -1.59
CA ALA A 216 14.05 30.24 -1.60
C ALA A 216 15.30 29.87 -2.39
N GLU A 217 15.38 30.33 -3.64
CA GLU A 217 16.47 29.98 -4.53
C GLU A 217 17.82 30.52 -4.04
N LYS A 218 17.86 31.74 -3.50
CA LYS A 218 19.08 32.31 -2.93
C LYS A 218 19.55 31.55 -1.69
N LYS A 219 18.64 31.21 -0.77
CA LYS A 219 18.97 30.62 0.54
C LYS A 219 19.19 29.10 0.48
N LEU A 220 18.42 28.39 -0.34
CA LEU A 220 18.51 26.93 -0.42
C LEU A 220 19.57 26.44 -1.41
N LYS A 221 20.02 27.27 -2.37
CA LYS A 221 21.04 26.86 -3.33
C LYS A 221 22.39 26.51 -2.69
N THR A 222 22.79 27.24 -1.64
CA THR A 222 24.00 26.87 -0.87
C THR A 222 23.80 25.55 -0.13
N LEU A 223 22.60 25.30 0.40
CA LEU A 223 22.28 24.03 1.07
C LEU A 223 22.24 22.88 0.07
N GLN A 224 21.71 23.12 -1.13
CA GLN A 224 21.69 22.19 -2.26
C GLN A 224 23.10 21.86 -2.74
N GLN A 225 24.00 22.84 -2.80
CA GLN A 225 25.41 22.58 -3.15
C GLN A 225 26.10 21.67 -2.12
N LYS A 226 25.76 21.79 -0.84
CA LYS A 226 26.28 20.92 0.23
C LYS A 226 25.62 19.55 0.24
N ASN A 227 24.36 19.47 -0.17
CA ASN A 227 23.53 18.25 -0.20
C ASN A 227 23.01 18.04 -1.63
N PRO A 228 23.87 17.73 -2.60
CA PRO A 228 23.52 17.81 -4.03
C PRO A 228 22.60 16.69 -4.49
N TYR A 229 22.45 15.62 -3.71
CA TYR A 229 21.79 14.41 -4.17
C TYR A 229 20.58 14.04 -3.33
N ARG A 230 19.65 13.34 -4.00
CA ARG A 230 18.47 12.74 -3.39
C ARG A 230 18.73 11.25 -3.12
N TYR A 231 18.30 10.80 -1.95
CA TYR A 231 18.42 9.42 -1.50
C TYR A 231 17.07 8.70 -1.53
N GLU A 232 17.04 7.42 -1.88
CA GLU A 232 15.84 6.57 -1.78
C GLU A 232 16.14 5.40 -0.86
N ASN A 233 15.32 5.21 0.19
CA ASN A 233 15.56 4.24 1.26
C ASN A 233 17.00 4.32 1.83
N GLY A 234 17.55 5.53 1.93
CA GLY A 234 18.92 5.80 2.39
C GLY A 234 20.03 5.55 1.35
N GLY A 235 19.71 4.99 0.20
CA GLY A 235 20.65 4.75 -0.91
C GLY A 235 20.72 5.89 -1.91
N LEU A 236 21.89 6.13 -2.48
CA LEU A 236 22.06 7.09 -3.58
C LEU A 236 21.51 6.49 -4.89
N VAL A 237 20.61 7.22 -5.55
CA VAL A 237 19.95 6.76 -6.78
C VAL A 237 20.52 7.45 -8.01
N TYR A 238 20.62 6.70 -9.11
CA TYR A 238 21.18 7.19 -10.37
C TYR A 238 20.17 7.03 -11.51
N SER A 239 20.03 8.09 -12.30
CA SER A 239 19.48 8.03 -13.64
C SER A 239 20.51 7.43 -14.59
N VAL A 240 20.07 6.48 -15.42
CA VAL A 240 20.90 5.87 -16.46
C VAL A 240 20.58 6.53 -17.79
N ILE A 241 21.56 7.22 -18.37
CA ILE A 241 21.44 7.80 -19.71
C ILE A 241 22.50 7.21 -20.65
N HIS A 242 22.27 7.30 -21.94
CA HIS A 242 23.27 6.96 -22.95
C HIS A 242 23.79 8.24 -23.60
N ASN A 243 25.10 8.36 -23.75
CA ASN A 243 25.69 9.50 -24.46
C ASN A 243 25.57 9.32 -25.99
N GLN A 244 26.08 10.30 -26.75
CA GLN A 244 26.10 10.26 -28.21
C GLN A 244 26.89 9.07 -28.80
N ASN A 245 27.77 8.45 -28.00
CA ASN A 245 28.53 7.25 -28.36
C ASN A 245 27.88 5.95 -27.87
N ASN A 246 26.60 6.00 -27.45
CA ASN A 246 25.85 4.90 -26.85
C ASN A 246 26.50 4.29 -25.58
N GLN A 247 27.35 5.05 -24.90
CA GLN A 247 27.95 4.62 -23.63
C GLN A 247 27.00 4.94 -22.48
N ARG A 248 26.84 3.97 -21.58
CA ARG A 248 26.01 4.09 -20.39
C ARG A 248 26.66 5.01 -19.35
N ILE A 249 25.99 6.10 -19.01
CA ILE A 249 26.38 7.06 -17.97
C ILE A 249 25.37 6.97 -16.82
N ARG A 250 25.87 6.99 -15.60
CA ARG A 250 25.07 7.06 -14.36
C ARG A 250 25.17 8.46 -13.78
N ILE A 251 24.04 9.16 -13.70
CA ILE A 251 23.96 10.51 -13.13
C ILE A 251 23.16 10.43 -11.83
N PRO A 252 23.75 10.80 -10.68
CA PRO A 252 23.02 10.78 -9.42
C PRO A 252 21.83 11.76 -9.47
N ASN A 253 20.70 11.34 -8.91
CA ASN A 253 19.51 12.17 -8.89
C ASN A 253 19.74 13.37 -7.96
N PRO A 254 19.50 14.61 -8.42
CA PRO A 254 19.76 15.79 -7.60
C PRO A 254 18.73 15.95 -6.48
N SER A 255 19.12 16.60 -5.39
CA SER A 255 18.17 17.14 -4.41
C SER A 255 17.36 18.29 -5.04
N VAL A 256 16.14 18.51 -4.55
CA VAL A 256 15.17 19.39 -5.23
C VAL A 256 14.62 20.42 -4.26
N ILE A 257 14.68 21.70 -4.63
CA ILE A 257 14.00 22.76 -3.88
C ILE A 257 12.49 22.59 -4.08
N ARG A 258 11.74 22.54 -2.99
CA ARG A 258 10.28 22.37 -2.99
C ARG A 258 9.60 23.49 -2.23
N TYR A 259 8.51 24.00 -2.79
CA TYR A 259 7.62 24.92 -2.12
C TYR A 259 6.62 24.14 -1.29
N VAL A 260 6.40 24.57 -0.04
CA VAL A 260 5.57 23.83 0.92
C VAL A 260 4.10 23.79 0.48
N GLU A 261 3.64 24.81 -0.22
CA GLU A 261 2.28 24.84 -0.77
C GLU A 261 2.07 23.77 -1.85
N ASP A 262 3.05 23.56 -2.73
CA ASP A 262 2.99 22.49 -3.73
C ASP A 262 3.01 21.11 -3.04
N ILE A 263 3.86 20.94 -2.02
CA ILE A 263 3.88 19.69 -1.24
C ILE A 263 2.51 19.42 -0.61
N ARG A 264 1.84 20.44 -0.05
CA ARG A 264 0.49 20.28 0.53
C ARG A 264 -0.55 19.85 -0.49
N ARG A 265 -0.42 20.30 -1.74
CA ARG A 265 -1.30 19.92 -2.85
C ARG A 265 -1.01 18.50 -3.36
N ASP A 266 0.27 18.13 -3.41
CA ASP A 266 0.75 16.84 -3.92
C ASP A 266 0.58 15.69 -2.92
N LEU A 267 0.35 16.00 -1.65
CA LEU A 267 -0.04 15.01 -0.66
C LEU A 267 -1.40 14.46 -1.06
N SER A 268 -1.38 13.29 -1.69
CA SER A 268 -2.58 12.50 -1.94
C SER A 268 -3.27 12.29 -0.61
N PHE A 269 -4.41 12.99 -0.44
CA PHE A 269 -5.42 12.61 0.54
C PHE A 269 -5.97 11.27 0.09
#